data_AF-A0A427A276-F1
#
_entry.id   AF-A0A427A276-F1
#
_cell.length_a   1.000
_cell.length_b   1.000
_cell.length_c   1.000
_cell.angle_alpha   90.00
_cell.angle_beta   90.00
_cell.angle_gamma   90.00
#
_symmetry.space_group_name_H-M   'P 1'
#
loop_
_entity.id
_entity.type
_entity.pdbx_description
1 polymer ?
#
loop_
_entity_poly.entity_id
_entity_poly.type
_entity_poly.pdbx_seq_one_letter_code
_entity_poly.pdbx_strand_id
1 'polypeptide(L)'
;MYLSLPLPSTATRTITVTVFSGDGSSLPMPFTVTVPKDGCCKDLIQALSTASCLKHTEALVLAEVRYNQHYYGYLANFQVYGNRIYRYLENSFESLTNIKDEELIVAYRLPIHHEKLLRLEILHRREGFLSEPRYNAHMKLLGTPLVTTLSVDTSTGADIHAAVHSVLAPLLRANALTRPHGDDTSRDNGSGPSLDSIVLSDNGIQCSDETLSTSDMELEEVHNSIPELQLALADGKVISRSTADIDYNTVPVSRLKVVMNWSDREHEIYDFSFLEDLPEVFKSGFMSKKTRQEAVTLYSCLEAFIKEEPLGPDDMWLVFFLH
;
A
#
# COMPACT_ATOMS: atom_id res chain seq x y z
N MET A 1 30.05 29.50 33.32
CA MET A 1 29.38 28.91 32.14
C MET A 1 28.44 27.84 32.65
N TYR A 2 27.15 27.90 32.30
CA TYR A 2 26.24 26.76 32.52
C TYR A 2 26.33 25.85 31.32
N LEU A 3 26.73 24.61 31.52
CA LEU A 3 26.69 23.54 30.53
C LEU A 3 25.45 22.71 30.82
N SER A 4 24.45 22.81 29.93
CA SER A 4 23.26 21.97 29.97
C SER A 4 23.60 20.64 29.29
N LEU A 5 23.50 19.54 30.04
CA LEU A 5 23.53 18.19 29.46
C LEU A 5 22.21 17.97 28.70
N PRO A 6 22.23 17.66 27.39
CA PRO A 6 21.03 17.24 26.70
C PRO A 6 20.58 15.92 27.32
N LEU A 7 19.45 15.94 28.04
CA LEU A 7 18.81 14.72 28.48
C LEU A 7 18.39 13.96 27.22
N PRO A 8 18.76 12.68 27.04
CA PRO A 8 18.22 11.88 25.96
C PRO A 8 16.70 11.85 26.13
N SER A 9 15.99 12.44 25.17
CA SER A 9 14.54 12.46 25.16
C SER A 9 14.05 11.03 24.97
N THR A 10 13.56 10.41 26.04
CA THR A 10 12.86 9.12 25.98
C THR A 10 11.42 9.27 25.50
N ALA A 11 11.03 10.47 25.04
CA ALA A 11 9.68 10.74 24.62
C ALA A 11 9.40 10.03 23.29
N THR A 12 8.44 9.11 23.29
CA THR A 12 7.99 8.41 22.09
C THR A 12 6.61 8.88 21.65
N ARG A 13 6.29 8.68 20.36
CA ARG A 13 4.95 8.79 19.77
C ARG A 13 4.57 7.49 19.09
N THR A 14 3.28 7.21 19.06
CA THR A 14 2.72 6.08 18.32
C THR A 14 2.26 6.59 16.96
N ILE A 15 2.62 5.89 15.89
CA ILE A 15 2.26 6.21 14.50
C ILE A 15 1.63 4.96 13.88
N THR A 16 0.47 5.12 13.25
CA THR A 16 -0.17 4.08 12.43
C THR A 16 0.03 4.39 10.95
N VAL A 17 0.55 3.42 10.19
CA VAL A 17 0.80 3.55 8.75
C VAL A 17 0.24 2.32 8.05
N THR A 18 -0.51 2.51 6.97
CA THR A 18 -0.93 1.40 6.11
C THR A 18 0.15 1.08 5.10
N VAL A 19 0.55 -0.18 5.06
CA VAL A 19 1.58 -0.69 4.16
C VAL A 19 0.91 -1.40 3.00
N PHE A 20 1.20 -0.93 1.79
CA PHE A 20 0.72 -1.48 0.52
C PHE A 20 1.82 -2.30 -0.15
N SER A 21 1.45 -3.43 -0.75
CA SER A 21 2.39 -4.28 -1.49
C SER A 21 2.45 -3.86 -2.95
N GLY A 22 3.58 -3.33 -3.41
CA GLY A 22 3.74 -2.90 -4.79
C GLY A 22 3.87 -4.04 -5.80
N ASP A 23 4.09 -5.27 -5.33
CA ASP A 23 4.09 -6.49 -6.15
C ASP A 23 2.73 -7.22 -6.15
N GLY A 24 1.79 -6.79 -5.30
CA GLY A 24 0.53 -7.50 -5.10
C GLY A 24 0.64 -8.81 -4.33
N SER A 25 1.67 -8.98 -3.50
CA SER A 25 1.82 -10.21 -2.70
C SER A 25 0.95 -10.25 -1.44
N SER A 26 0.42 -9.12 -0.98
CA SER A 26 -0.43 -9.04 0.21
C SER A 26 -1.45 -7.91 0.16
N LEU A 27 -2.54 -8.07 0.91
CA LEU A 27 -3.52 -7.00 1.18
C LEU A 27 -2.87 -5.78 1.85
N PRO A 28 -3.40 -4.57 1.64
CA PRO A 28 -3.03 -3.40 2.43
C PRO A 28 -3.26 -3.67 3.92
N MET A 29 -2.25 -3.41 4.75
CA MET A 29 -2.29 -3.73 6.17
C MET A 29 -1.81 -2.57 7.03
N PRO A 30 -2.58 -2.12 8.04
CA PRO A 30 -2.14 -1.11 8.98
C PRO A 30 -1.15 -1.68 10.00
N PHE A 31 -0.09 -0.92 10.26
CA PHE A 31 0.91 -1.20 11.30
C PHE A 31 1.00 -0.02 12.24
N THR A 32 0.92 -0.30 13.54
CA THR A 32 1.10 0.69 14.59
C THR A 32 2.46 0.50 15.23
N VAL A 33 3.31 1.52 15.16
CA VAL A 33 4.68 1.48 15.68
C VAL A 33 4.93 2.63 16.65
N THR A 34 5.86 2.42 17.58
CA THR A 34 6.31 3.44 18.53
C THR A 34 7.70 3.92 18.15
N VAL A 35 7.85 5.23 17.98
CA VAL A 35 9.09 5.87 17.52
C VAL A 35 9.42 7.08 18.40
N PRO A 36 10.69 7.53 18.48
CA PRO A 36 11.05 8.76 19.19
C PRO A 36 10.28 9.97 18.65
N LYS A 37 9.86 10.90 19.52
CA LYS A 37 9.10 12.10 19.11
C LYS A 37 9.93 13.05 18.25
N ASP A 38 11.20 13.17 18.57
CA ASP A 38 12.25 13.89 17.86
C ASP A 38 12.98 13.00 16.83
N GLY A 39 12.45 11.81 16.56
CA GLY A 39 12.95 10.92 15.52
C GLY A 39 12.69 11.44 14.11
N CYS A 40 13.23 10.73 13.14
CA CYS A 40 13.14 11.04 11.72
C CYS A 40 12.48 9.91 10.90
N CYS A 41 12.26 10.15 9.61
CA CYS A 41 11.66 9.17 8.70
C CYS A 41 12.43 7.84 8.67
N LYS A 42 13.76 7.85 8.85
CA LYS A 42 14.58 6.64 8.97
C LYS A 42 14.16 5.77 10.14
N ASP A 43 13.88 6.36 11.30
CA ASP A 43 13.45 5.63 12.50
C ASP A 43 12.08 4.98 12.28
N LEU A 44 11.17 5.71 11.63
CA LEU A 44 9.87 5.20 11.23
C LEU A 44 9.97 4.04 10.22
N ILE A 45 10.78 4.20 9.18
CA ILE A 45 11.03 3.14 8.19
C ILE A 45 11.61 1.90 8.87
N GLN A 46 12.57 2.06 9.78
CA GLN A 46 13.18 0.94 10.49
C GLN A 46 12.16 0.19 11.37
N ALA A 47 11.33 0.93 12.12
CA ALA A 47 10.28 0.36 12.95
C ALA A 47 9.23 -0.38 12.11
N LEU A 48 8.78 0.21 11.00
CA LEU A 48 7.83 -0.42 10.07
C LEU A 48 8.44 -1.63 9.36
N SER A 49 9.72 -1.57 8.98
CA SER A 49 10.41 -2.70 8.34
C SER A 49 10.42 -3.91 9.26
N THR A 50 10.67 -3.67 10.56
CA THR A 50 10.66 -4.72 11.59
C THR A 50 9.24 -5.24 11.83
N ALA A 51 8.28 -4.34 12.08
CA ALA A 51 6.89 -4.70 12.40
C ALA A 51 6.19 -5.43 11.25
N SER A 52 6.58 -5.13 10.02
CA SER A 52 5.94 -5.64 8.82
C SER A 52 6.73 -6.80 8.16
N CYS A 53 7.83 -7.22 8.77
CA CYS A 53 8.70 -8.30 8.28
C CYS A 53 9.22 -8.05 6.85
N LEU A 54 9.71 -6.84 6.59
CA LEU A 54 10.25 -6.44 5.28
C LEU A 54 11.44 -7.33 4.88
N LYS A 55 11.47 -7.82 3.64
CA LYS A 55 12.58 -8.63 3.13
C LYS A 55 13.79 -7.75 2.80
N HIS A 56 14.98 -8.35 2.79
CA HIS A 56 16.22 -7.68 2.40
C HIS A 56 16.26 -7.24 0.92
N THR A 57 15.37 -7.78 0.08
CA THR A 57 15.19 -7.41 -1.33
C THR A 57 14.20 -6.27 -1.53
N GLU A 58 13.60 -5.78 -0.45
CA GLU A 58 12.50 -4.81 -0.46
C GLU A 58 12.91 -3.53 0.28
N ALA A 59 12.24 -2.44 -0.05
CA ALA A 59 12.35 -1.15 0.62
C ALA A 59 10.94 -0.58 0.86
N LEU A 60 10.80 0.24 1.90
CA LEU A 60 9.59 1.00 2.16
C LEU A 60 9.74 2.43 1.66
N VAL A 61 8.78 2.88 0.86
CA VAL A 61 8.66 4.27 0.42
C VAL A 61 7.47 4.92 1.12
N LEU A 62 7.74 5.90 1.98
CA LEU A 62 6.70 6.64 2.71
C LEU A 62 6.08 7.75 1.86
N ALA A 63 4.78 7.96 2.02
CA ALA A 63 4.04 9.00 1.32
C ALA A 63 2.94 9.60 2.19
N GLU A 64 2.74 10.92 2.05
CA GLU A 64 1.58 11.63 2.56
C GLU A 64 0.46 11.56 1.50
N VAL A 65 -0.71 11.10 1.91
CA VAL A 65 -1.92 11.04 1.08
C VAL A 65 -2.91 12.07 1.59
N ARG A 66 -3.61 12.76 0.70
CA ARG A 66 -4.69 13.67 1.08
C ARG A 66 -6.00 13.21 0.49
N TYR A 67 -6.99 12.95 1.34
CA TYR A 67 -8.36 12.71 0.87
C TYR A 67 -9.07 14.02 0.50
N ASN A 68 -10.07 13.92 -0.36
CA ASN A 68 -11.05 14.99 -0.54
C ASN A 68 -11.81 15.16 0.78
N GLN A 69 -11.45 16.16 1.59
CA GLN A 69 -12.28 16.54 2.72
C GLN A 69 -13.53 17.22 2.16
N HIS A 70 -14.71 16.68 2.49
CA HIS A 70 -16.00 17.27 2.13
C HIS A 70 -16.12 18.63 2.83
N TYR A 71 -15.72 19.72 2.16
CA TYR A 71 -16.00 21.07 2.66
C TYR A 71 -17.47 21.37 2.36
N TYR A 72 -18.32 21.24 3.38
CA TYR A 72 -19.71 21.70 3.32
C TYR A 72 -19.71 23.23 3.24
N GLY A 73 -19.75 23.76 2.03
CA GLY A 73 -19.91 25.19 1.76
C GLY A 73 -20.49 25.39 0.36
N TYR A 74 -21.31 26.42 0.19
CA TYR A 74 -22.17 26.75 -0.96
C TYR A 74 -21.48 26.95 -2.35
N LEU A 75 -20.29 26.38 -2.56
CA LEU A 75 -19.56 26.36 -3.82
C LEU A 75 -19.14 24.92 -4.15
N ALA A 76 -20.11 24.06 -4.44
CA ALA A 76 -19.91 22.65 -4.81
C ALA A 76 -19.13 22.42 -6.13
N ASN A 77 -18.55 23.47 -6.73
CA ASN A 77 -17.86 23.44 -8.02
C ASN A 77 -16.33 23.43 -7.90
N PHE A 78 -15.76 23.38 -6.69
CA PHE A 78 -14.32 23.28 -6.45
C PHE A 78 -13.98 21.96 -5.75
N GLN A 79 -14.11 20.85 -6.48
CA GLN A 79 -13.63 19.54 -6.01
C GLN A 79 -12.12 19.47 -6.29
N VAL A 80 -11.33 19.89 -5.30
CA VAL A 80 -9.88 20.06 -5.38
C VAL A 80 -9.16 18.74 -5.10
N TYR A 81 -8.64 18.09 -6.14
CA TYR A 81 -7.47 17.18 -6.18
C TYR A 81 -7.20 16.19 -5.02
N GLY A 82 -8.17 15.80 -4.21
CA GLY A 82 -7.97 14.77 -3.20
C GLY A 82 -7.84 13.38 -3.81
N ASN A 83 -7.47 12.41 -2.97
CA ASN A 83 -7.30 11.00 -3.27
C ASN A 83 -6.06 10.80 -4.18
N ARG A 84 -4.99 11.52 -3.80
CA ARG A 84 -3.69 11.56 -4.47
C ARG A 84 -2.58 11.54 -3.42
N ILE A 85 -1.41 11.07 -3.83
CA ILE A 85 -0.17 11.28 -3.10
C ILE A 85 0.16 12.77 -3.16
N TYR A 86 0.18 13.42 -2.01
CA TYR A 86 0.54 14.83 -1.89
C TYR A 86 2.06 15.00 -2.02
N ARG A 87 2.82 14.17 -1.31
CA ARG A 87 4.28 14.09 -1.42
C ARG A 87 4.80 12.74 -0.95
N TYR A 88 6.00 12.39 -1.40
CA TYR A 88 6.79 11.31 -0.83
C TYR A 88 7.73 11.87 0.25
N LEU A 89 7.92 11.13 1.34
CA LEU A 89 8.87 11.47 2.40
C LEU A 89 10.25 10.89 2.05
N GLU A 90 10.85 11.40 0.98
CA GLU A 90 12.12 10.88 0.42
C GLU A 90 13.33 11.23 1.28
N ASN A 91 13.26 12.33 2.05
CA ASN A 91 14.33 12.68 2.97
C ASN A 91 14.25 11.81 4.23
N SER A 92 15.13 10.80 4.32
CA SER A 92 15.22 9.91 5.49
C SER A 92 15.46 10.64 6.82
N PHE A 93 15.99 11.87 6.80
CA PHE A 93 16.23 12.70 7.98
C PHE A 93 15.12 13.73 8.25
N GLU A 94 14.03 13.73 7.49
CA GLU A 94 12.88 14.59 7.78
C GLU A 94 12.33 14.25 9.17
N SER A 95 12.24 15.28 10.02
CA SER A 95 11.75 15.15 11.39
C SER A 95 10.30 14.69 11.42
N LEU A 96 10.00 13.70 12.25
CA LEU A 96 8.63 13.24 12.46
C LEU A 96 7.78 14.31 13.14
N THR A 97 8.36 15.31 13.81
CA THR A 97 7.61 16.45 14.37
C THR A 97 6.83 17.24 13.32
N ASN A 98 7.23 17.15 12.05
CA ASN A 98 6.54 17.80 10.94
C ASN A 98 5.29 17.04 10.50
N ILE A 99 5.17 15.76 10.87
CA ILE A 99 4.02 14.91 10.57
C ILE A 99 3.00 15.07 11.68
N LYS A 100 1.84 15.62 11.32
CA LYS A 100 0.73 15.84 12.27
C LYS A 100 -0.03 14.56 12.55
N ASP A 101 -0.81 14.56 13.62
CA ASP A 101 -1.55 13.38 14.08
C ASP A 101 -2.73 13.05 13.15
N GLU A 102 -3.35 14.07 12.55
CA GLU A 102 -4.44 13.98 11.59
C GLU A 102 -4.00 13.67 10.14
N GLU A 103 -2.69 13.70 9.86
CA GLU A 103 -2.17 13.39 8.54
C GLU A 103 -2.27 11.90 8.24
N LEU A 104 -2.33 11.58 6.95
CA LEU A 104 -2.46 10.21 6.47
C LEU A 104 -1.15 9.82 5.80
N ILE A 105 -0.42 8.94 6.47
CA ILE A 105 0.84 8.41 6.00
C ILE A 105 0.64 6.96 5.59
N VAL A 106 1.12 6.63 4.39
CA VAL A 106 1.17 5.27 3.86
C VAL A 106 2.60 4.89 3.54
N ALA A 107 2.85 3.58 3.44
CA ALA A 107 4.11 3.06 2.96
C ALA A 107 3.85 2.10 1.79
N TYR A 108 4.68 2.17 0.75
CA TYR A 108 4.68 1.23 -0.35
C TYR A 108 5.90 0.33 -0.25
N ARG A 109 5.69 -0.99 -0.24
CA ARG A 109 6.75 -1.99 -0.37
C ARG A 109 7.14 -2.11 -1.83
N LEU A 110 8.37 -1.74 -2.14
CA LEU A 110 8.92 -1.77 -3.50
C LEU A 110 10.25 -2.55 -3.48
N PRO A 111 10.77 -2.97 -4.66
CA PRO A 111 12.11 -3.54 -4.75
C PRO A 111 13.18 -2.59 -4.17
N ILE A 112 14.24 -3.14 -3.59
CA ILE A 112 15.31 -2.32 -2.97
C ILE A 112 15.98 -1.34 -3.94
N HIS A 113 15.99 -1.66 -5.24
CA HIS A 113 16.53 -0.80 -6.30
C HIS A 113 15.46 0.02 -7.04
N HIS A 114 14.31 0.28 -6.40
CA HIS A 114 13.18 1.00 -6.99
C HIS A 114 13.51 2.39 -7.55
N GLU A 115 14.56 3.05 -7.06
CA GLU A 115 15.01 4.37 -7.56
C GLU A 115 15.46 4.32 -9.03
N LYS A 116 15.87 3.14 -9.52
CA LYS A 116 16.28 2.90 -10.91
C LYS A 116 15.13 2.42 -11.80
N LEU A 117 13.95 2.25 -11.23
CA LEU A 117 12.76 1.74 -11.91
C LEU A 117 11.78 2.88 -12.16
N LEU A 118 10.92 2.70 -13.16
CA LEU A 118 9.79 3.59 -13.40
C LEU A 118 8.74 3.36 -12.32
N ARG A 119 8.45 4.36 -11.49
CA ARG A 119 7.38 4.27 -10.49
C ARG A 119 6.03 4.49 -11.15
N LEU A 120 5.13 3.51 -11.05
CA LEU A 120 3.77 3.60 -11.56
C LEU A 120 2.81 3.94 -10.41
N GLU A 121 2.19 5.13 -10.46
CA GLU A 121 1.09 5.53 -9.58
C GLU A 121 -0.26 5.23 -10.26
N ILE A 122 -1.06 4.39 -9.62
CA ILE A 122 -2.38 3.97 -10.06
C ILE A 122 -3.40 4.79 -9.28
N LEU A 123 -4.05 5.70 -9.97
CA LEU A 123 -5.11 6.55 -9.46
C LEU A 123 -6.46 5.89 -9.75
N HIS A 124 -7.42 6.01 -8.84
CA HIS A 124 -8.71 5.33 -8.97
C HIS A 124 -9.81 6.34 -9.27
N ARG A 125 -10.65 6.04 -10.27
CA ARG A 125 -11.82 6.84 -10.68
C ARG A 125 -13.02 5.93 -10.89
N ARG A 126 -14.24 6.37 -10.51
CA ARG A 126 -15.46 5.60 -10.77
C ARG A 126 -16.02 5.97 -12.15
N GLU A 127 -16.40 4.96 -12.93
CA GLU A 127 -17.05 5.14 -14.22
C GLU A 127 -18.36 5.94 -14.03
N GLY A 128 -18.59 6.97 -14.86
CA GLY A 128 -19.75 7.87 -14.74
C GLY A 128 -19.47 9.27 -14.16
N PHE A 129 -18.28 9.53 -13.61
CA PHE A 129 -17.84 10.92 -13.26
C PHE A 129 -17.23 11.66 -14.46
N LEU A 130 -17.64 11.33 -15.70
CA LEU A 130 -17.20 12.06 -16.89
C LEU A 130 -17.81 13.46 -16.83
N SER A 131 -17.00 14.44 -16.43
CA SER A 131 -17.36 15.85 -16.51
C SER A 131 -17.78 16.18 -17.95
N GLU A 132 -18.96 16.77 -18.10
CA GLU A 132 -19.42 17.34 -19.37
C GLU A 132 -18.30 18.17 -20.02
N PRO A 133 -18.17 18.16 -21.36
CA PRO A 133 -17.00 18.70 -22.08
C PRO A 133 -16.83 20.23 -22.01
N ARG A 134 -17.54 20.94 -21.13
CA ARG A 134 -17.65 22.41 -21.17
C ARG A 134 -17.03 23.17 -20.01
N TYR A 135 -16.58 22.52 -18.94
CA TYR A 135 -15.87 23.21 -17.85
C TYR A 135 -14.80 22.30 -17.25
N ASN A 136 -13.54 22.77 -17.28
CA ASN A 136 -12.35 22.19 -16.65
C ASN A 136 -12.55 20.83 -15.97
N ALA A 137 -12.08 19.78 -16.64
CA ALA A 137 -12.20 18.38 -16.25
C ALA A 137 -11.70 18.13 -14.81
N HIS A 138 -12.61 18.20 -13.86
CA HIS A 138 -12.33 17.89 -12.46
C HIS A 138 -12.34 16.36 -12.34
N MET A 139 -11.14 15.77 -12.32
CA MET A 139 -10.97 14.33 -12.10
C MET A 139 -11.26 14.01 -10.63
N LYS A 140 -12.51 13.63 -10.33
CA LYS A 140 -12.88 13.10 -9.02
C LYS A 140 -12.26 11.71 -8.86
N LEU A 141 -11.13 11.66 -8.16
CA LEU A 141 -10.49 10.41 -7.77
C LEU A 141 -11.14 9.86 -6.49
N LEU A 142 -10.94 8.58 -6.21
CA LEU A 142 -11.39 7.89 -4.99
C LEU A 142 -10.25 7.04 -4.42
N GLY A 143 -10.37 6.68 -3.15
CA GLY A 143 -9.43 5.81 -2.45
C GLY A 143 -7.98 6.29 -2.41
N THR A 144 -7.12 5.42 -1.89
CA THR A 144 -5.68 5.60 -1.82
C THR A 144 -5.06 5.14 -3.13
N PRO A 145 -4.19 5.93 -3.76
CA PRO A 145 -3.44 5.47 -4.92
C PRO A 145 -2.61 4.22 -4.62
N LEU A 146 -2.54 3.30 -5.57
CA LEU A 146 -1.61 2.17 -5.50
C LEU A 146 -0.30 2.52 -6.21
N VAL A 147 0.82 1.97 -5.75
CA VAL A 147 2.13 2.27 -6.34
C VAL A 147 2.91 0.97 -6.58
N THR A 148 3.47 0.85 -7.77
CA THR A 148 4.36 -0.24 -8.18
C THR A 148 5.53 0.29 -9.01
N THR A 149 6.38 -0.60 -9.49
CA THR A 149 7.57 -0.27 -10.28
C THR A 149 7.63 -1.11 -11.55
N LEU A 150 8.06 -0.48 -12.64
CA LEU A 150 8.28 -1.10 -13.94
C LEU A 150 9.74 -0.89 -14.38
N SER A 151 10.21 -1.76 -15.27
CA SER A 151 11.48 -1.51 -15.98
C SER A 151 11.36 -0.29 -16.90
N VAL A 152 12.35 0.59 -16.87
CA VAL A 152 12.35 1.82 -17.70
C VAL A 152 12.49 1.48 -19.18
N ASP A 153 13.34 0.52 -19.52
CA ASP A 153 13.78 0.28 -20.91
C ASP A 153 12.80 -0.58 -21.73
N THR A 154 11.75 -1.13 -21.10
CA THR A 154 10.88 -2.14 -21.74
C THR A 154 9.40 -1.99 -21.44
N SER A 155 8.97 -0.92 -20.78
CA SER A 155 7.59 -0.82 -20.30
C SER A 155 6.59 -0.51 -21.41
N THR A 156 5.89 -1.55 -21.87
CA THR A 156 4.80 -1.48 -22.85
C THR A 156 3.45 -1.27 -22.17
N GLY A 157 2.39 -1.04 -22.97
CA GLY A 157 1.02 -1.04 -22.45
C GLY A 157 0.65 -2.36 -21.76
N ALA A 158 1.13 -3.50 -22.27
CA ALA A 158 0.89 -4.81 -21.66
C ALA A 158 1.55 -4.93 -20.28
N ASP A 159 2.77 -4.41 -20.11
CA ASP A 159 3.47 -4.43 -18.83
C ASP A 159 2.76 -3.59 -17.77
N ILE A 160 2.20 -2.44 -18.16
CA ILE A 160 1.38 -1.61 -17.27
C ILE A 160 0.13 -2.36 -16.84
N HIS A 161 -0.60 -2.97 -17.79
CA HIS A 161 -1.79 -3.78 -17.47
C HIS A 161 -1.43 -4.93 -16.53
N ALA A 162 -0.36 -5.67 -16.81
CA ALA A 162 0.10 -6.77 -15.97
C ALA A 162 0.47 -6.30 -14.55
N ALA A 163 1.19 -5.19 -14.42
CA ALA A 163 1.55 -4.63 -13.13
C ALA A 163 0.33 -4.15 -12.34
N VAL A 164 -0.64 -3.49 -12.99
CA VAL A 164 -1.90 -3.09 -12.36
C VAL A 164 -2.68 -4.31 -11.86
N HIS A 165 -2.82 -5.35 -12.70
CA HIS A 165 -3.47 -6.60 -12.31
C HIS A 165 -2.77 -7.27 -11.11
N SER A 166 -1.44 -7.32 -11.12
CA SER A 166 -0.65 -7.90 -10.03
C SER A 166 -0.97 -7.18 -8.71
N VAL A 167 -0.86 -5.86 -8.69
CA VAL A 167 -1.08 -5.03 -7.48
C VAL A 167 -2.51 -5.14 -6.95
N LEU A 168 -3.49 -5.35 -7.83
CA LEU A 168 -4.90 -5.51 -7.46
C LEU A 168 -5.27 -6.93 -7.04
N ALA A 169 -4.45 -7.93 -7.38
CA ALA A 169 -4.77 -9.35 -7.12
C ALA A 169 -5.16 -9.63 -5.66
N PRO A 170 -4.50 -9.06 -4.62
CA PRO A 170 -4.92 -9.25 -3.24
C PRO A 170 -6.33 -8.74 -2.92
N LEU A 171 -6.82 -7.75 -3.67
CA LEU A 171 -8.13 -7.14 -3.43
C LEU A 171 -9.28 -7.97 -4.01
N LEU A 172 -9.00 -9.05 -4.76
CA LEU A 172 -10.05 -9.90 -5.31
C LEU A 172 -10.88 -10.54 -4.19
N ARG A 173 -12.20 -10.40 -4.26
CA ARG A 173 -13.12 -11.08 -3.35
C ARG A 173 -13.07 -12.59 -3.62
N ALA A 174 -13.08 -13.40 -2.56
CA ALA A 174 -13.07 -14.87 -2.68
C ALA A 174 -14.19 -15.42 -3.59
N ASN A 175 -15.34 -14.76 -3.61
CA ASN A 175 -16.52 -15.19 -4.38
C ASN A 175 -16.45 -14.83 -5.88
N ALA A 176 -15.50 -13.99 -6.30
CA ALA A 176 -15.36 -13.58 -7.69
C ALA A 176 -14.84 -14.70 -8.60
N LEU A 177 -14.13 -15.67 -8.03
CA LEU A 177 -13.54 -16.80 -8.76
C LEU A 177 -14.49 -18.01 -8.89
N THR A 178 -15.62 -17.99 -8.18
CA THR A 178 -16.52 -19.15 -8.02
C THR A 178 -17.86 -18.96 -8.70
N ARG A 179 -17.97 -18.26 -9.83
CA ARG A 179 -19.21 -18.27 -10.62
C ARG A 179 -19.15 -19.47 -11.57
N PRO A 180 -19.81 -20.62 -11.26
CA PRO A 180 -19.92 -21.67 -12.24
C PRO A 180 -20.87 -21.13 -13.32
N HIS A 181 -20.63 -21.52 -14.56
CA HIS A 181 -21.57 -21.36 -15.65
C HIS A 181 -23.01 -21.55 -15.15
N GLY A 182 -23.84 -20.51 -15.29
CA GLY A 182 -25.27 -20.66 -15.19
C GLY A 182 -25.74 -21.50 -16.36
N ASP A 183 -25.85 -22.81 -16.15
CA ASP A 183 -26.74 -23.63 -16.95
C ASP A 183 -28.16 -23.41 -16.41
N ASP A 184 -28.84 -22.43 -16.99
CA ASP A 184 -30.28 -22.23 -16.81
C ASP A 184 -31.03 -23.34 -17.56
N THR A 185 -31.17 -24.50 -16.92
CA THR A 185 -32.23 -25.45 -17.26
C THR A 185 -33.06 -25.79 -16.03
N SER A 186 -33.88 -24.81 -15.61
CA SER A 186 -35.06 -25.13 -14.81
C SER A 186 -36.15 -25.71 -15.73
N ARG A 187 -36.42 -27.01 -15.57
CA ARG A 187 -37.77 -27.56 -15.67
C ARG A 187 -37.84 -28.93 -14.99
N ASP A 188 -38.22 -28.83 -13.72
CA ASP A 188 -39.14 -29.69 -12.99
C ASP A 188 -39.81 -30.80 -13.82
N ASN A 189 -39.61 -32.05 -13.38
CA ASN A 189 -40.71 -32.98 -13.21
C ASN A 189 -40.31 -34.05 -12.20
N GLY A 190 -40.99 -34.01 -11.06
CA GLY A 190 -40.84 -34.96 -9.98
C GLY A 190 -41.29 -36.38 -10.33
N SER A 191 -40.66 -37.35 -9.66
CA SER A 191 -41.23 -38.61 -9.17
C SER A 191 -40.16 -39.30 -8.33
N GLY A 192 -40.35 -39.36 -7.00
CA GLY A 192 -39.71 -40.41 -6.18
C GLY A 192 -40.49 -41.72 -6.29
N PRO A 193 -40.15 -42.79 -5.55
CA PRO A 193 -38.97 -43.02 -4.69
C PRO A 193 -38.27 -44.38 -5.00
N SER A 194 -37.08 -44.64 -4.45
CA SER A 194 -36.75 -45.95 -3.86
C SER A 194 -35.42 -45.91 -3.11
N LEU A 195 -35.44 -46.34 -1.85
CA LEU A 195 -34.26 -46.89 -1.19
C LEU A 195 -33.84 -48.15 -1.96
N ASP A 196 -32.56 -48.30 -2.27
CA ASP A 196 -31.86 -49.55 -1.95
C ASP A 196 -30.34 -49.46 -2.09
N SER A 197 -29.68 -50.24 -1.22
CA SER A 197 -28.37 -50.85 -1.38
C SER A 197 -27.09 -49.98 -1.30
N ILE A 198 -26.58 -49.92 -0.07
CA ILE A 198 -25.16 -49.92 0.28
C ILE A 198 -24.43 -51.03 -0.47
N VAL A 199 -23.40 -50.72 -1.27
CA VAL A 199 -22.22 -51.60 -1.44
C VAL A 199 -20.97 -50.72 -1.51
N LEU A 200 -20.15 -50.83 -0.46
CA LEU A 200 -18.74 -50.52 -0.47
C LEU A 200 -18.02 -51.65 -1.23
N SER A 201 -17.24 -51.32 -2.26
CA SER A 201 -16.20 -52.21 -2.77
C SER A 201 -14.98 -51.40 -3.19
N ASP A 202 -13.94 -51.59 -2.37
CA ASP A 202 -12.53 -51.30 -2.60
C ASP A 202 -11.93 -52.27 -3.64
N ASN A 203 -10.68 -51.99 -4.03
CA ASN A 203 -9.78 -52.59 -5.02
C ASN A 203 -9.65 -51.72 -6.28
N GLY A 204 -8.48 -51.26 -6.71
CA GLY A 204 -7.13 -51.71 -6.39
C GLY A 204 -6.32 -51.64 -7.68
N ILE A 205 -5.38 -50.70 -7.71
CA ILE A 205 -4.19 -50.56 -8.57
C ILE A 205 -4.08 -51.53 -9.77
N GLN A 206 -4.09 -50.98 -10.99
CA GLN A 206 -3.18 -51.49 -12.03
C GLN A 206 -2.75 -50.37 -12.99
N CYS A 207 -1.43 -50.20 -13.02
CA CYS A 207 -0.67 -49.38 -13.94
C CYS A 207 -0.26 -50.28 -15.12
N SER A 208 -0.59 -49.89 -16.34
CA SER A 208 0.10 -50.40 -17.53
C SER A 208 0.16 -49.34 -18.61
N ASP A 209 1.39 -49.18 -19.05
CA ASP A 209 1.99 -48.25 -19.99
C ASP A 209 1.52 -48.53 -21.43
N GLU A 210 0.95 -47.54 -22.11
CA GLU A 210 0.95 -47.47 -23.57
C GLU A 210 1.28 -46.04 -24.00
N THR A 211 2.50 -45.91 -24.52
CA THR A 211 3.04 -44.71 -25.14
C THR A 211 2.43 -44.43 -26.51
N LEU A 212 2.33 -43.13 -26.81
CA LEU A 212 2.24 -42.44 -28.11
C LEU A 212 0.84 -41.94 -28.52
N SER A 213 0.58 -40.65 -28.29
CA SER A 213 0.33 -39.73 -29.41
C SER A 213 0.35 -38.27 -28.92
N THR A 214 1.20 -37.48 -29.57
CA THR A 214 1.28 -36.02 -29.47
C THR A 214 -0.06 -35.37 -29.87
N SER A 215 -0.62 -34.58 -28.97
CA SER A 215 -1.51 -33.47 -29.34
C SER A 215 -1.29 -32.34 -28.35
N ASP A 216 -0.84 -31.20 -28.87
CA ASP A 216 -0.90 -29.90 -28.23
C ASP A 216 -2.27 -29.73 -27.56
N MET A 217 -2.31 -29.82 -26.24
CA MET A 217 -3.31 -29.11 -25.46
C MET A 217 -2.61 -27.85 -25.00
N GLU A 218 -2.86 -26.78 -25.75
CA GLU A 218 -2.74 -25.42 -25.25
C GLU A 218 -3.23 -25.41 -23.81
N LEU A 219 -2.37 -24.92 -22.92
CA LEU A 219 -2.77 -24.51 -21.60
C LEU A 219 -3.90 -23.51 -21.80
N GLU A 220 -5.14 -23.98 -21.66
CA GLU A 220 -6.33 -23.15 -21.52
C GLU A 220 -6.10 -22.31 -20.26
N GLU A 221 -5.43 -21.19 -20.47
CA GLU A 221 -5.16 -20.18 -19.47
C GLU A 221 -6.49 -19.75 -18.88
N VAL A 222 -6.51 -19.66 -17.56
CA VAL A 222 -7.60 -19.15 -16.72
C VAL A 222 -7.77 -17.64 -16.97
N HIS A 223 -8.00 -17.22 -18.21
CA HIS A 223 -8.12 -15.81 -18.61
C HIS A 223 -9.58 -15.35 -18.70
N ASN A 224 -10.56 -16.26 -18.56
CA ASN A 224 -11.97 -15.97 -18.80
C ASN A 224 -12.76 -15.40 -17.59
N SER A 225 -12.15 -15.21 -16.42
CA SER A 225 -12.89 -14.77 -15.22
C SER A 225 -12.63 -13.32 -14.77
N ILE A 226 -11.50 -12.70 -15.16
CA ILE A 226 -11.13 -11.36 -14.68
C ILE A 226 -11.49 -10.30 -15.76
N PRO A 227 -12.20 -9.20 -15.42
CA PRO A 227 -12.50 -8.12 -16.36
C PRO A 227 -11.24 -7.49 -16.94
N GLU A 228 -11.32 -7.07 -18.21
CA GLU A 228 -10.34 -6.17 -18.79
C GLU A 228 -10.46 -4.79 -18.12
N LEU A 229 -9.38 -4.36 -17.46
CA LEU A 229 -9.37 -3.11 -16.70
C LEU A 229 -9.24 -1.91 -17.64
N GLN A 230 -10.06 -0.88 -17.44
CA GLN A 230 -9.95 0.34 -18.25
C GLN A 230 -8.89 1.28 -17.69
N LEU A 231 -7.77 1.44 -18.41
CA LEU A 231 -6.64 2.29 -18.02
C LEU A 231 -6.44 3.48 -18.98
N ALA A 232 -6.15 4.65 -18.41
CA ALA A 232 -5.75 5.84 -19.15
C ALA A 232 -4.56 6.53 -18.47
N LEU A 233 -3.70 7.20 -19.23
CA LEU A 233 -2.70 8.12 -18.69
C LEU A 233 -3.39 9.30 -18.01
N ALA A 234 -2.70 9.93 -17.06
CA ALA A 234 -3.23 11.09 -16.34
C ALA A 234 -3.50 12.32 -17.24
N ASP A 235 -2.92 12.36 -18.44
CA ASP A 235 -3.20 13.36 -19.49
C ASP A 235 -4.49 13.05 -20.30
N GLY A 236 -5.14 11.91 -20.03
CA GLY A 236 -6.37 11.46 -20.64
C GLY A 236 -6.19 10.46 -21.79
N LYS A 237 -4.95 10.13 -22.20
CA LYS A 237 -4.71 9.16 -23.30
C LYS A 237 -4.96 7.72 -22.83
N VAL A 238 -5.86 6.99 -23.50
CA VAL A 238 -6.18 5.58 -23.18
C VAL A 238 -4.96 4.68 -23.42
N ILE A 239 -4.71 3.74 -22.51
CA ILE A 239 -3.61 2.77 -22.58
C ILE A 239 -4.16 1.42 -23.03
N SER A 240 -3.90 1.05 -24.30
CA SER A 240 -4.22 -0.29 -24.82
C SER A 240 -3.10 -1.29 -24.49
N ARG A 241 -3.45 -2.57 -24.33
CA ARG A 241 -2.47 -3.67 -24.20
C ARG A 241 -1.55 -3.76 -25.43
N SER A 242 -2.01 -3.34 -26.61
CA SER A 242 -1.26 -3.39 -27.87
C SER A 242 -0.32 -2.20 -28.11
N THR A 243 -0.23 -1.27 -27.17
CA THR A 243 0.61 -0.06 -27.34
C THR A 243 2.07 -0.44 -27.14
N ALA A 244 2.82 -0.54 -28.24
CA ALA A 244 4.18 -1.06 -28.25
C ALA A 244 5.22 -0.09 -27.65
N ASP A 245 4.95 1.20 -27.66
CA ASP A 245 5.83 2.21 -27.06
C ASP A 245 5.00 3.34 -26.46
N ILE A 246 5.16 3.56 -25.15
CA ILE A 246 4.72 4.80 -24.51
C ILE A 246 5.92 5.73 -24.57
N ASP A 247 5.79 6.85 -25.27
CA ASP A 247 6.87 7.83 -25.38
C ASP A 247 7.12 8.51 -24.03
N TYR A 248 8.02 7.91 -23.25
CA TYR A 248 8.43 8.39 -21.92
C TYR A 248 9.22 9.70 -21.98
N ASN A 249 9.57 10.21 -23.17
CA ASN A 249 10.33 11.47 -23.30
C ASN A 249 9.55 12.71 -22.86
N THR A 250 8.23 12.59 -22.63
CA THR A 250 7.38 13.66 -22.08
C THR A 250 7.02 13.46 -20.61
N VAL A 251 7.39 12.32 -20.02
CA VAL A 251 7.13 12.01 -18.61
C VAL A 251 8.29 12.57 -17.79
N PRO A 252 8.04 13.44 -16.78
CA PRO A 252 9.11 13.93 -15.93
C PRO A 252 9.68 12.74 -15.14
N VAL A 253 10.84 12.29 -15.61
CA VAL A 253 11.90 11.53 -14.96
C VAL A 253 11.40 10.72 -13.74
N SER A 254 11.15 9.43 -13.97
CA SER A 254 10.95 8.36 -12.98
C SER A 254 9.54 8.10 -12.42
N ARG A 255 8.48 8.80 -12.84
CA ARG A 255 7.10 8.53 -12.37
C ARG A 255 6.04 8.57 -13.46
N LEU A 256 5.33 7.46 -13.68
CA LEU A 256 4.16 7.35 -14.55
C LEU A 256 2.88 7.36 -13.73
N LYS A 257 1.87 8.13 -14.15
CA LYS A 257 0.55 8.14 -13.52
C LYS A 257 -0.50 7.60 -14.46
N VAL A 258 -1.22 6.58 -14.01
CA VAL A 258 -2.34 5.98 -14.73
C VAL A 258 -3.60 6.11 -13.90
N VAL A 259 -4.73 6.31 -14.57
CA VAL A 259 -6.06 6.37 -14.00
C VAL A 259 -6.78 5.08 -14.39
N MET A 260 -7.16 4.32 -13.38
CA MET A 260 -8.01 3.14 -13.50
C MET A 260 -9.47 3.56 -13.30
N ASN A 261 -10.32 3.21 -14.26
CA ASN A 261 -11.76 3.41 -14.16
C ASN A 261 -12.39 2.16 -13.62
N TRP A 262 -13.07 2.31 -12.48
CA TRP A 262 -13.84 1.26 -11.85
C TRP A 262 -15.28 1.33 -12.32
N SER A 263 -15.67 0.36 -13.14
CA SER A 263 -17.04 0.01 -13.48
C SER A 263 -17.75 -0.62 -12.28
N ASP A 264 -19.08 -0.72 -12.34
CA ASP A 264 -19.84 -1.41 -11.30
C ASP A 264 -19.45 -2.91 -11.21
N ARG A 265 -19.10 -3.53 -12.34
CA ARG A 265 -18.60 -4.92 -12.39
C ARG A 265 -17.30 -5.08 -11.61
N GLU A 266 -16.35 -4.17 -11.73
CA GLU A 266 -15.08 -4.26 -11.01
C GLU A 266 -15.24 -4.01 -9.51
N HIS A 267 -16.16 -3.12 -9.09
CA HIS A 267 -16.49 -2.93 -7.67
C HIS A 267 -17.14 -4.16 -7.03
N GLU A 268 -17.84 -4.99 -7.82
CA GLU A 268 -18.38 -6.27 -7.34
C GLU A 268 -17.27 -7.32 -7.12
N ILE A 269 -16.22 -7.28 -7.95
CA ILE A 269 -15.17 -8.30 -7.98
C ILE A 269 -14.03 -7.99 -7.01
N TYR A 270 -13.66 -6.73 -6.87
CA TYR A 270 -12.60 -6.27 -5.98
C TYR A 270 -13.19 -5.62 -4.74
N ASP A 271 -12.54 -5.83 -3.59
CA ASP A 271 -12.90 -5.15 -2.36
C ASP A 271 -12.21 -3.78 -2.29
N PHE A 272 -12.91 -2.77 -2.80
CA PHE A 272 -12.40 -1.40 -2.81
C PHE A 272 -12.23 -0.80 -1.40
N SER A 273 -12.86 -1.37 -0.37
CA SER A 273 -12.78 -0.85 1.00
C SER A 273 -11.36 -0.79 1.57
N PHE A 274 -10.45 -1.64 1.08
CA PHE A 274 -9.02 -1.59 1.46
C PHE A 274 -8.30 -0.33 0.98
N LEU A 275 -8.87 0.38 0.01
CA LEU A 275 -8.32 1.64 -0.51
C LEU A 275 -8.99 2.85 0.15
N GLU A 276 -10.08 2.67 0.87
CA GLU A 276 -10.82 3.72 1.58
C GLU A 276 -10.41 3.79 3.06
N ASP A 277 -10.76 4.90 3.72
CA ASP A 277 -10.70 5.05 5.18
C ASP A 277 -9.37 4.67 5.85
N LEU A 278 -8.25 5.11 5.26
CA LEU A 278 -6.93 4.94 5.87
C LEU A 278 -6.89 5.46 7.31
N PRO A 279 -6.17 4.77 8.22
CA PRO A 279 -5.95 5.28 9.57
C PRO A 279 -5.11 6.56 9.53
N GLU A 280 -5.54 7.55 10.30
CA GLU A 280 -4.73 8.71 10.67
C GLU A 280 -3.49 8.26 11.46
N VAL A 281 -2.40 9.03 11.34
CA VAL A 281 -1.13 8.81 12.04
C VAL A 281 -1.36 8.52 13.52
N PHE A 282 -2.23 9.30 14.16
CA PHE A 282 -2.66 9.03 15.53
C PHE A 282 -4.13 9.43 15.76
N LYS A 283 -5.00 8.42 15.92
CA LYS A 283 -6.38 8.65 16.37
C LYS A 283 -6.41 8.88 17.88
N SER A 284 -6.75 10.09 18.29
CA SER A 284 -6.89 10.48 19.72
C SER A 284 -8.01 9.75 20.48
N GLY A 285 -8.85 8.96 19.79
CA GLY A 285 -9.91 8.16 20.42
C GLY A 285 -9.41 6.81 20.93
N PHE A 286 -9.55 6.56 22.24
CA PHE A 286 -9.40 5.27 22.95
C PHE A 286 -8.02 4.80 23.43
N MET A 287 -7.13 5.70 23.85
CA MET A 287 -6.02 5.33 24.76
C MET A 287 -6.28 5.84 26.19
N SER A 288 -7.17 5.18 26.91
CA SER A 288 -7.26 5.27 28.37
C SER A 288 -6.10 4.49 28.99
N LYS A 289 -4.93 5.11 29.05
CA LYS A 289 -3.92 5.01 30.14
C LYS A 289 -2.69 5.79 29.71
N LYS A 290 -2.53 6.94 30.35
CA LYS A 290 -1.29 7.72 30.39
C LYS A 290 -0.22 6.83 31.03
N THR A 291 0.52 6.07 30.23
CA THR A 291 1.71 5.36 30.73
C THR A 291 2.67 6.43 31.21
N ARG A 292 2.88 6.46 32.52
CA ARG A 292 3.78 7.38 33.23
C ARG A 292 5.12 7.39 32.49
N GLN A 293 5.56 8.57 32.04
CA GLN A 293 6.93 8.74 31.52
C GLN A 293 7.89 8.12 32.54
N GLU A 294 8.71 7.16 32.11
CA GLU A 294 9.79 6.66 32.94
C GLU A 294 10.72 7.83 33.24
N ALA A 295 10.83 8.17 34.53
CA ALA A 295 11.70 9.24 34.97
C ALA A 295 13.15 8.80 34.72
N VAL A 296 13.84 9.48 33.81
CA VAL A 296 15.28 9.33 33.64
C VAL A 296 15.94 9.74 34.95
N THR A 297 16.74 8.84 35.54
CA THR A 297 17.38 9.12 36.83
C THR A 297 18.61 10.02 36.64
N LEU A 298 18.87 10.92 37.59
CA LEU A 298 20.10 11.73 37.58
C LEU A 298 21.36 10.83 37.48
N TYR A 299 21.30 9.65 38.09
CA TYR A 299 22.37 8.66 38.07
C TYR A 299 22.68 8.16 36.65
N SER A 300 21.66 7.82 35.85
CA SER A 300 21.86 7.40 34.45
C SER A 300 22.48 8.50 33.59
N CYS A 301 22.15 9.77 33.85
CA CYS A 301 22.75 10.90 33.15
C CYS A 301 24.23 11.08 33.53
N LEU A 302 24.54 10.92 34.83
CA LEU A 302 25.91 11.03 35.34
C LEU A 302 26.80 9.90 34.80
N GLU A 303 26.27 8.68 34.75
CA GLU A 303 27.00 7.51 34.28
C GLU A 303 27.33 7.59 32.78
N ALA A 304 26.39 8.05 31.95
CA ALA A 304 26.64 8.28 30.53
C ALA A 304 27.72 9.35 30.30
N PHE A 305 27.64 10.47 31.05
CA PHE A 305 28.64 11.54 30.98
C PHE A 305 30.05 11.08 31.36
N ILE A 306 30.17 10.29 32.44
CA ILE A 306 31.47 9.79 32.91
C ILE A 306 32.09 8.79 31.92
N LYS A 307 31.27 8.06 31.15
CA LYS A 307 31.76 7.00 30.26
C LYS A 307 32.13 7.48 28.86
N GLU A 308 31.56 8.58 28.37
CA GLU A 308 31.74 9.01 26.97
C GLU A 308 32.86 10.03 26.72
N GLU A 309 33.52 10.57 27.74
CA GLU A 309 34.70 11.42 27.53
C GLU A 309 35.66 11.35 28.74
N PRO A 310 36.86 10.75 28.62
CA PRO A 310 37.85 10.81 29.68
C PRO A 310 38.42 12.23 29.72
N LEU A 311 37.96 13.01 30.69
CA LEU A 311 38.47 14.36 30.98
C LEU A 311 40.01 14.34 31.02
N GLY A 312 40.62 15.24 30.26
CA GLY A 312 42.06 15.41 30.23
C GLY A 312 42.57 16.00 31.55
N PRO A 313 43.87 15.88 31.85
CA PRO A 313 44.48 16.38 33.08
C PRO A 313 44.32 17.90 33.32
N ASP A 314 43.91 18.67 32.30
CA ASP A 314 43.65 20.11 32.36
C ASP A 314 42.16 20.48 32.56
N ASP A 315 41.25 19.50 32.64
CA ASP A 315 39.82 19.77 32.76
C ASP A 315 39.42 20.10 34.21
N MET A 316 38.66 21.19 34.36
CA MET A 316 38.31 21.78 35.64
C MET A 316 37.40 20.88 36.49
N TRP A 317 37.79 20.67 37.75
CA TRP A 317 37.04 19.91 38.74
C TRP A 317 35.73 20.63 39.15
N LEU A 318 34.61 19.91 39.14
CA LEU A 318 33.31 20.41 39.60
C LEU A 318 33.19 20.29 41.12
N VAL A 319 32.84 21.39 41.79
CA VAL A 319 32.42 21.40 43.21
C VAL A 319 30.92 21.68 43.26
N PHE A 320 30.13 20.71 43.73
CA PHE A 320 28.70 20.89 43.96
C PHE A 320 28.46 21.57 45.32
N PHE A 321 27.80 22.73 45.31
CA PHE A 321 27.14 23.28 46.50
C PHE A 321 25.65 23.01 46.40
N LEU A 322 25.11 22.28 47.39
CA LEU A 322 23.67 22.18 47.64
C LEU A 322 23.25 23.38 48.51
N HIS A 323 22.19 24.08 48.09
CA HIS A 323 21.39 24.97 48.94
C HIS A 323 19.97 24.44 48.98
#